data_AF-A0A914ZTX9-F1
#
_entry.id   AF-A0A914ZTX9-F1
#
_cell.length_a   1.000
_cell.length_b   1.000
_cell.length_c   1.000
_cell.angle_alpha   90.00
_cell.angle_beta   90.00
_cell.angle_gamma   90.00
#
_symmetry.space_group_name_H-M   'P 1'
#
loop_
_entity.id
_entity.type
_entity.pdbx_description
1 polymer ?
#
loop_
_entity_poly.entity_id
_entity_poly.type
_entity_poly.pdbx_seq_one_letter_code
_entity_poly.pdbx_strand_id
1 'polypeptide(L)'
;MSQFPDQFRVPKKKRRFAADVPIESIYNKARVAAIVTRLKAENTVSYKMSSPTRECTFSVVFEREPIFIASRYCKFSRNLPQSPWTASVDIPKVRGNSVCEKIASPFIRVAKCESTRFMASGREDIDVRMLGSGRPFALQLINPHLTAPFRGKQLDESLKKIAEEINSQCDIRLGAPLRRISMKETESLKVKQDEKRKSYTAYCYSTQSLDEKLLDELSRKTPIEISQKTPVRVLKRRPLLDRKRTIFALQALKLDEFHFLMRLETQAGTYVKEFVHGDFGRTRPSLADLLEVEHGEVDILDLDVDNVDMEWPPPAGSLG
;
A
#
# COMPACT_ATOMS: atom_id res chain seq x y z
N MET A 1 51.73 -19.30 -17.97
CA MET A 1 51.07 -18.03 -18.33
C MET A 1 49.61 -18.11 -17.89
N SER A 2 49.18 -18.05 -16.62
CA SER A 2 49.63 -17.32 -15.42
C SER A 2 49.79 -15.82 -15.65
N GLN A 3 48.68 -15.14 -15.99
CA GLN A 3 48.36 -13.74 -15.61
C GLN A 3 47.02 -13.32 -16.24
N PHE A 4 45.91 -13.62 -15.56
CA PHE A 4 44.70 -12.80 -15.63
C PHE A 4 44.50 -12.22 -14.22
N PRO A 5 44.31 -10.90 -14.04
CA PRO A 5 44.25 -10.34 -12.71
C PRO A 5 42.89 -10.62 -12.06
N ASP A 6 42.87 -11.46 -11.03
CA ASP A 6 41.75 -11.70 -10.09
C ASP A 6 41.42 -10.47 -9.20
N GLN A 7 41.66 -9.26 -9.69
CA GLN A 7 41.55 -8.02 -8.91
C GLN A 7 40.29 -7.20 -9.20
N PHE A 8 39.18 -7.83 -9.57
CA PHE A 8 37.88 -7.16 -9.50
C PHE A 8 37.04 -7.65 -8.32
N ARG A 9 37.23 -7.01 -7.16
CA ARG A 9 36.36 -7.21 -6.00
C ARG A 9 35.04 -6.46 -6.22
N VAL A 10 33.97 -7.22 -6.40
CA VAL A 10 32.60 -6.70 -6.47
C VAL A 10 32.28 -5.87 -5.21
N PRO A 11 31.68 -4.67 -5.33
CA PRO A 11 31.31 -3.84 -4.18
C PRO A 11 30.39 -4.60 -3.20
N LYS A 12 30.64 -4.47 -1.89
CA LYS A 12 29.94 -5.20 -0.80
C LYS A 12 28.40 -5.17 -0.90
N LYS A 13 27.78 -4.17 -1.53
CA LYS A 13 26.32 -4.08 -1.74
C LYS A 13 25.72 -5.17 -2.64
N LYS A 14 26.50 -5.83 -3.50
CA LYS A 14 26.01 -6.89 -4.41
C LYS A 14 26.20 -8.32 -3.89
N ARG A 15 26.91 -8.52 -2.76
CA ARG A 15 27.17 -9.86 -2.21
C ARG A 15 25.93 -10.59 -1.68
N ARG A 16 24.80 -9.91 -1.45
CA ARG A 16 23.59 -10.55 -0.91
C ARG A 16 22.69 -11.24 -1.94
N PHE A 17 22.95 -11.09 -3.25
CA PHE A 17 22.12 -11.69 -4.31
C PHE A 17 22.93 -12.38 -5.42
N ALA A 18 24.25 -12.52 -5.26
CA ALA A 18 25.16 -12.93 -6.34
C ALA A 18 25.85 -14.28 -6.08
N ALA A 19 25.24 -15.18 -5.30
CA ALA A 19 25.85 -16.49 -5.07
C ALA A 19 25.53 -17.49 -6.20
N ASP A 20 24.38 -17.36 -6.88
CA ASP A 20 23.92 -18.38 -7.86
C ASP A 20 23.50 -17.83 -9.23
N VAL A 21 23.83 -16.57 -9.57
CA VAL A 21 23.44 -16.05 -10.88
C VAL A 21 24.53 -16.39 -11.90
N PRO A 22 24.23 -17.17 -12.97
CA PRO A 22 25.23 -17.54 -13.98
C PRO A 22 25.92 -16.29 -14.52
N ILE A 23 27.23 -16.36 -14.79
CA ILE A 23 28.00 -15.21 -15.27
C ILE A 23 27.36 -14.59 -16.52
N GLU A 24 26.71 -15.42 -17.35
CA GLU A 24 25.97 -15.04 -18.55
C GLU A 24 24.81 -14.07 -18.25
N SER A 25 24.15 -14.18 -17.10
CA SER A 25 23.07 -13.27 -16.67
C SER A 25 23.56 -11.85 -16.34
N ILE A 26 24.87 -11.69 -16.14
CA ILE A 26 25.50 -10.40 -15.83
C ILE A 26 25.66 -9.58 -17.12
N TYR A 27 25.65 -10.23 -18.28
CA TYR A 27 25.82 -9.59 -19.58
C TYR A 27 24.48 -9.50 -20.31
N ASN A 28 23.99 -8.28 -20.46
CA ASN A 28 22.87 -7.98 -21.36
C ASN A 28 23.41 -7.24 -22.59
N LYS A 29 22.61 -7.21 -23.67
CA LYS A 29 22.98 -6.56 -24.94
C LYS A 29 23.50 -5.14 -24.73
N ALA A 30 22.87 -4.35 -23.85
CA ALA A 30 23.27 -2.98 -23.55
C ALA A 30 24.65 -2.88 -22.88
N ARG A 31 24.96 -3.78 -21.93
CA ARG A 31 26.27 -3.84 -21.27
C ARG A 31 27.36 -4.28 -22.22
N VAL A 32 27.09 -5.29 -23.05
CA VAL A 32 28.04 -5.74 -24.08
C VAL A 32 28.30 -4.61 -25.07
N ALA A 33 27.27 -3.92 -25.55
CA ALA A 33 27.43 -2.75 -26.41
C ALA A 33 28.27 -1.64 -25.76
N ALA A 34 28.04 -1.34 -24.47
CA ALA A 34 28.81 -0.34 -23.73
C ALA A 34 30.28 -0.74 -23.48
N ILE A 35 30.58 -2.04 -23.41
CA ILE A 35 31.96 -2.54 -23.33
C ILE A 35 32.62 -2.39 -24.71
N VAL A 36 31.92 -2.81 -25.78
CA VAL A 36 32.42 -2.74 -27.15
C VAL A 36 32.80 -1.32 -27.54
N THR A 37 32.02 -0.31 -27.16
CA THR A 37 32.35 1.11 -27.44
C THR A 37 33.60 1.63 -26.69
N ARG A 38 34.09 0.91 -25.68
CA ARG A 38 35.27 1.27 -24.89
C ARG A 38 36.50 0.43 -25.23
N LEU A 39 36.37 -0.54 -26.14
CA LEU A 39 37.49 -1.36 -26.57
C LEU A 39 38.43 -0.53 -27.44
N LYS A 40 39.72 -0.54 -27.09
CA LYS A 40 40.79 0.02 -27.92
C LYS A 40 41.23 -1.02 -28.94
N ALA A 41 41.61 -0.59 -30.15
CA ALA A 41 42.06 -1.47 -31.22
C ALA A 41 43.19 -2.42 -30.76
N GLU A 42 44.16 -1.90 -30.00
CA GLU A 42 45.26 -2.68 -29.41
C GLU A 42 44.79 -3.88 -28.58
N ASN A 43 43.64 -3.75 -27.91
CA ASN A 43 43.08 -4.78 -27.04
C ASN A 43 42.20 -5.80 -27.80
N THR A 44 41.85 -5.52 -29.05
CA THR A 44 40.98 -6.40 -29.86
C THR A 44 41.77 -7.29 -30.82
N VAL A 45 43.01 -6.94 -31.18
CA VAL A 45 43.86 -7.74 -32.08
C VAL A 45 44.16 -9.14 -31.51
N SER A 46 44.21 -9.28 -30.18
CA SER A 46 44.45 -10.57 -29.52
C SER A 46 43.22 -11.49 -29.50
N TYR A 47 42.02 -10.97 -29.81
CA TYR A 47 40.79 -11.75 -29.76
C TYR A 47 40.49 -12.38 -31.12
N LYS A 48 40.52 -13.71 -31.18
CA LYS A 48 40.10 -14.47 -32.38
C LYS A 48 38.66 -14.93 -32.21
N MET A 49 37.76 -14.39 -33.02
CA MET A 49 36.38 -14.87 -33.09
C MET A 49 36.35 -16.18 -33.88
N SER A 50 36.08 -17.29 -33.20
CA SER A 50 35.86 -18.59 -33.85
C SER A 50 34.42 -18.70 -34.36
N SER A 51 34.22 -19.42 -35.45
CA SER A 51 32.87 -19.75 -35.92
C SER A 51 32.09 -20.49 -34.82
N PRO A 52 30.82 -20.14 -34.57
CA PRO A 52 30.01 -20.85 -33.60
C PRO A 52 29.85 -22.31 -34.03
N THR A 53 30.07 -23.23 -33.09
CA THR A 53 29.94 -24.69 -33.30
C THR A 53 28.60 -25.24 -32.84
N ARG A 54 27.73 -24.38 -32.31
CA ARG A 54 26.42 -24.73 -31.74
C ARG A 54 25.37 -23.78 -32.29
N GLU A 55 24.18 -24.33 -32.52
CA GLU A 55 23.01 -23.53 -32.89
C GLU A 55 22.55 -22.62 -31.75
N CYS A 56 21.97 -21.48 -32.11
CA CYS A 56 21.38 -20.56 -31.16
C CYS A 56 20.00 -21.08 -30.73
N THR A 57 19.83 -21.33 -29.44
CA THR A 57 18.53 -21.66 -28.86
C THR A 57 17.85 -20.41 -28.35
N PHE A 58 16.62 -20.15 -28.81
CA PHE A 58 15.80 -19.04 -28.33
C PHE A 58 14.37 -19.51 -28.04
N SER A 59 13.69 -18.79 -27.14
CA SER A 59 12.28 -18.99 -26.84
C SER A 59 11.48 -17.75 -27.27
N VAL A 60 10.36 -17.96 -27.95
CA VAL A 60 9.41 -16.90 -28.25
C VAL A 60 8.28 -16.95 -27.23
N VAL A 61 8.01 -15.83 -26.57
CA VAL A 61 6.92 -15.69 -25.59
C VAL A 61 6.00 -14.56 -26.06
N PHE A 62 4.69 -14.77 -25.93
CA PHE A 62 3.68 -13.77 -26.21
C PHE A 62 3.05 -13.33 -24.89
N GLU A 63 3.08 -12.02 -24.63
CA GLU A 63 2.43 -11.42 -23.47
C GLU A 63 1.40 -10.41 -23.94
N ARG A 64 0.36 -10.20 -23.14
CA ARG A 64 -0.62 -9.15 -23.38
C ARG A 64 -0.41 -7.98 -22.43
N GLU A 65 -0.61 -6.78 -23.00
CA GLU A 65 -0.66 -5.55 -22.25
C GLU A 65 -1.64 -5.66 -21.06
N PRO A 66 -1.24 -5.15 -19.88
CA PRO A 66 -2.04 -5.25 -18.68
C PRO A 66 -3.34 -4.46 -18.77
N ILE A 67 -4.35 -4.91 -18.04
CA ILE A 67 -5.63 -4.21 -17.89
C ILE A 67 -5.67 -3.60 -16.49
N PHE A 68 -6.09 -2.34 -16.39
CA PHE A 68 -6.22 -1.66 -15.11
C PHE A 68 -7.69 -1.41 -14.79
N ILE A 69 -8.11 -1.81 -13.59
CA ILE A 69 -9.44 -1.61 -13.04
C ILE A 69 -9.31 -0.78 -11.78
N ALA A 70 -10.17 0.20 -11.56
CA ALA A 70 -10.18 1.05 -10.38
C ALA A 70 -11.56 1.10 -9.73
N SER A 71 -11.56 1.31 -8.42
CA SER A 71 -12.75 1.51 -7.58
C SER A 71 -12.29 1.95 -6.18
N ARG A 72 -13.19 1.87 -5.19
CA ARG A 72 -12.93 2.02 -3.77
C ARG A 72 -13.35 0.75 -3.05
N TYR A 73 -12.67 0.37 -1.97
CA TYR A 73 -13.07 -0.77 -1.14
C TYR A 73 -13.45 -0.34 0.27
N CYS A 74 -14.52 -0.89 0.80
CA CYS A 74 -14.85 -0.91 2.22
C CYS A 74 -14.38 -2.25 2.80
N LYS A 75 -13.94 -2.21 4.06
CA LYS A 75 -13.47 -3.36 4.83
C LYS A 75 -14.19 -3.33 6.18
N PHE A 76 -14.97 -4.37 6.46
CA PHE A 76 -15.79 -4.46 7.67
C PHE A 76 -15.16 -5.36 8.75
N SER A 77 -14.31 -6.31 8.35
CA SER A 77 -13.64 -7.24 9.26
C SER A 77 -12.44 -6.59 9.96
N ARG A 78 -12.32 -6.79 11.29
CA ARG A 78 -11.13 -6.44 12.09
C ARG A 78 -10.05 -7.53 12.07
N ASN A 79 -10.25 -8.60 11.31
CA ASN A 79 -9.28 -9.71 11.21
C ASN A 79 -8.78 -9.92 9.77
N LEU A 80 -8.90 -8.90 8.91
CA LEU A 80 -8.55 -8.98 7.49
C LEU A 80 -7.40 -8.02 7.13
N PRO A 81 -6.22 -8.52 6.73
CA PRO A 81 -5.16 -7.66 6.24
C PRO A 81 -5.48 -7.08 4.84
N GLN A 82 -4.95 -5.90 4.52
CA GLN A 82 -5.11 -5.31 3.18
C GLN A 82 -4.41 -6.14 2.08
N SER A 83 -3.24 -6.71 2.39
CA SER A 83 -2.43 -7.52 1.47
C SER A 83 -1.98 -8.81 2.17
N PRO A 84 -1.58 -9.87 1.44
CA PRO A 84 -1.36 -11.19 2.01
C PRO A 84 -0.27 -11.12 3.08
N TRP A 85 -0.66 -11.41 4.31
CA TRP A 85 0.15 -11.20 5.50
C TRP A 85 0.40 -12.50 6.24
N THR A 86 1.53 -12.57 6.92
CA THR A 86 1.85 -13.61 7.89
C THR A 86 2.52 -12.99 9.11
N ALA A 87 2.28 -13.58 10.29
CA ALA A 87 2.86 -13.16 11.57
C ALA A 87 4.37 -13.42 11.64
N SER A 88 4.86 -14.51 11.05
CA SER A 88 6.27 -14.90 11.04
C SER A 88 6.65 -15.57 9.71
N VAL A 89 7.95 -15.81 9.52
CA VAL A 89 8.45 -16.52 8.33
C VAL A 89 7.92 -17.96 8.28
N ASP A 90 7.71 -18.55 9.45
CA ASP A 90 7.35 -19.96 9.61
C ASP A 90 5.83 -20.20 9.54
N ILE A 91 5.02 -19.14 9.66
CA ILE A 91 3.56 -19.24 9.54
C ILE A 91 3.19 -18.99 8.07
N PRO A 92 2.50 -19.91 7.39
CA PRO A 92 2.06 -19.66 6.02
C PRO A 92 0.98 -18.58 5.99
N LYS A 93 0.97 -17.78 4.93
CA LYS A 93 -0.11 -16.84 4.67
C LYS A 93 -1.40 -17.60 4.40
N VAL A 94 -2.51 -17.16 5.01
CA VAL A 94 -3.83 -17.72 4.72
C VAL A 94 -4.26 -17.22 3.34
N ARG A 95 -4.31 -18.13 2.35
CA ARG A 95 -4.66 -17.81 0.96
C ARG A 95 -6.08 -17.26 0.88
N GLY A 96 -6.27 -16.20 0.09
CA GLY A 96 -7.59 -15.58 -0.08
C GLY A 96 -8.05 -14.75 1.12
N ASN A 97 -7.25 -14.64 2.18
CA ASN A 97 -7.59 -13.88 3.38
C ASN A 97 -6.90 -12.51 3.39
N SER A 98 -7.13 -11.73 2.34
CA SER A 98 -6.78 -10.31 2.31
C SER A 98 -7.73 -9.54 1.42
N VAL A 99 -7.86 -8.23 1.66
CA VAL A 99 -8.67 -7.34 0.81
C VAL A 99 -8.27 -7.47 -0.65
N CYS A 100 -6.97 -7.45 -0.96
CA CYS A 100 -6.54 -7.51 -2.35
C CYS A 100 -6.83 -8.86 -3.02
N GLU A 101 -6.70 -9.99 -2.32
CA GLU A 101 -7.01 -11.32 -2.90
C GLU A 101 -8.52 -11.49 -3.11
N LYS A 102 -9.33 -11.05 -2.15
CA LYS A 102 -10.79 -11.07 -2.23
C LYS A 102 -11.32 -10.25 -3.41
N ILE A 103 -10.72 -9.09 -3.67
CA ILE A 103 -11.04 -8.24 -4.84
C ILE A 103 -10.50 -8.85 -6.13
N ALA A 104 -9.28 -9.40 -6.13
CA ALA A 104 -8.61 -9.87 -7.34
C ALA A 104 -9.14 -11.22 -7.86
N SER A 105 -9.63 -12.09 -6.96
CA SER A 105 -10.04 -13.46 -7.28
C SER A 105 -11.04 -13.57 -8.45
N PRO A 106 -12.14 -12.79 -8.50
CA PRO A 106 -13.06 -12.80 -9.64
C PRO A 106 -12.37 -12.38 -10.96
N PHE A 107 -11.51 -11.36 -10.91
CA PHE A 107 -10.79 -10.90 -12.11
C PHE A 107 -9.80 -11.94 -12.63
N ILE A 108 -9.09 -12.65 -11.76
CA ILE A 108 -8.17 -13.71 -12.17
C ILE A 108 -8.93 -14.79 -12.94
N ARG A 109 -10.10 -15.21 -12.46
CA ARG A 109 -10.92 -16.22 -13.14
C ARG A 109 -11.48 -15.73 -14.47
N VAL A 110 -12.02 -14.51 -14.52
CA VAL A 110 -12.64 -13.95 -15.72
C VAL A 110 -11.60 -13.57 -16.77
N ALA A 111 -10.51 -12.91 -16.38
CA ALA A 111 -9.47 -12.46 -17.30
C ALA A 111 -8.48 -13.56 -17.66
N LYS A 112 -8.45 -14.67 -16.90
CA LYS A 112 -7.40 -15.69 -16.97
C LYS A 112 -6.02 -15.03 -16.99
N CYS A 113 -5.79 -14.07 -16.10
CA CYS A 113 -4.50 -13.37 -16.02
C CYS A 113 -3.51 -14.18 -15.19
N GLU A 114 -2.24 -14.04 -15.52
CA GLU A 114 -1.15 -14.75 -14.85
C GLU A 114 -1.00 -14.30 -13.40
N SER A 115 -1.09 -12.99 -13.17
CA SER A 115 -1.00 -12.41 -11.84
C SER A 115 -1.74 -11.08 -11.77
N THR A 116 -1.84 -10.53 -10.56
CA THR A 116 -2.43 -9.21 -10.33
C THR A 116 -1.57 -8.37 -9.42
N ARG A 117 -1.54 -7.05 -9.66
CA ARG A 117 -0.90 -6.07 -8.79
C ARG A 117 -1.93 -5.09 -8.24
N PHE A 118 -2.11 -5.11 -6.93
CA PHE A 118 -3.04 -4.23 -6.22
C PHE A 118 -2.31 -2.96 -5.73
N MET A 119 -2.91 -1.80 -5.99
CA MET A 119 -2.37 -0.48 -5.68
C MET A 119 -3.46 0.33 -4.98
N ALA A 120 -3.25 0.71 -3.71
CA ALA A 120 -4.23 1.49 -2.95
C ALA A 120 -3.65 2.82 -2.48
N SER A 121 -4.51 3.82 -2.30
CA SER A 121 -4.14 5.11 -1.72
C SER A 121 -4.02 4.98 -0.19
N GLY A 122 -2.91 4.40 0.25
CA GLY A 122 -2.63 4.10 1.66
C GLY A 122 -3.11 2.73 2.11
N ARG A 123 -3.04 2.50 3.42
CA ARG A 123 -3.34 1.23 4.08
C ARG A 123 -3.82 1.48 5.51
N GLU A 124 -4.70 0.61 5.97
CA GLU A 124 -5.11 0.46 7.36
C GLU A 124 -4.52 -0.81 8.01
N ASP A 125 -4.49 -0.85 9.34
CA ASP A 125 -4.05 -2.03 10.09
C ASP A 125 -5.10 -3.15 10.04
N ILE A 126 -4.72 -4.36 10.48
CA ILE A 126 -5.57 -5.57 10.36
C ILE A 126 -6.88 -5.40 11.14
N ASP A 127 -6.80 -4.77 12.31
CA ASP A 127 -7.89 -4.48 13.24
C ASP A 127 -8.70 -3.22 12.93
N VAL A 128 -8.34 -2.50 11.87
CA VAL A 128 -9.00 -1.24 11.48
C VAL A 128 -9.99 -1.48 10.34
N ARG A 129 -11.22 -0.98 10.49
CA ARG A 129 -12.22 -0.99 9.42
C ARG A 129 -12.00 0.17 8.45
N MET A 130 -12.44 -0.01 7.21
CA MET A 130 -12.50 1.04 6.19
C MET A 130 -13.97 1.19 5.77
N LEU A 131 -14.61 2.26 6.22
CA LEU A 131 -16.04 2.52 6.07
C LEU A 131 -16.29 3.64 5.04
N GLY A 132 -17.49 4.25 5.11
CA GLY A 132 -17.91 5.34 4.24
C GLY A 132 -17.85 4.98 2.76
N SER A 133 -17.22 5.84 1.95
CA SER A 133 -17.00 5.62 0.52
C SER A 133 -15.89 4.61 0.23
N GLY A 134 -15.20 4.10 1.25
CA GLY A 134 -14.09 3.16 1.11
C GLY A 134 -12.76 3.82 0.71
N ARG A 135 -11.70 3.01 0.61
CA ARG A 135 -10.37 3.45 0.18
C ARG A 135 -10.18 3.29 -1.33
N PRO A 136 -9.68 4.32 -2.03
CA PRO A 136 -9.27 4.24 -3.44
C PRO A 136 -8.27 3.11 -3.74
N PHE A 137 -8.52 2.35 -4.81
CA PHE A 137 -7.57 1.39 -5.34
C PHE A 137 -7.59 1.31 -6.88
N ALA A 138 -6.52 0.72 -7.41
CA ALA A 138 -6.41 0.18 -8.75
C ALA A 138 -5.83 -1.24 -8.70
N LEU A 139 -6.39 -2.11 -9.52
CA LEU A 139 -5.98 -3.49 -9.73
C LEU A 139 -5.45 -3.61 -11.16
N GLN A 140 -4.21 -4.01 -11.30
CA GLN A 140 -3.61 -4.35 -12.58
C GLN A 140 -3.69 -5.86 -12.80
N LEU A 141 -4.27 -6.27 -13.92
CA LEU A 141 -4.30 -7.65 -14.40
C LEU A 141 -3.11 -7.83 -15.35
N ILE A 142 -2.14 -8.67 -14.97
CA ILE A 142 -0.90 -8.88 -15.71
C ILE A 142 -1.07 -10.06 -16.65
N ASN A 143 -0.71 -9.87 -17.92
CA ASN A 143 -0.80 -10.88 -18.97
C ASN A 143 -2.20 -11.56 -19.06
N PRO A 144 -3.28 -10.80 -19.29
CA PRO A 144 -4.64 -11.37 -19.35
C PRO A 144 -4.86 -12.23 -20.60
N HIS A 145 -5.18 -13.52 -20.42
CA HIS A 145 -5.44 -14.45 -21.53
C HIS A 145 -6.88 -14.37 -22.08
N LEU A 146 -7.81 -13.72 -21.39
CA LEU A 146 -9.15 -13.41 -21.89
C LEU A 146 -9.46 -11.92 -21.69
N THR A 147 -9.51 -11.18 -22.81
CA THR A 147 -9.70 -9.72 -22.75
C THR A 147 -11.09 -9.26 -23.17
N ALA A 148 -11.87 -10.09 -23.87
CA ALA A 148 -13.21 -9.72 -24.36
C ALA A 148 -14.16 -9.14 -23.27
N PRO A 149 -14.20 -9.70 -22.03
CA PRO A 149 -15.02 -9.14 -20.95
C PRO A 149 -14.63 -7.72 -20.52
N PHE A 150 -13.42 -7.26 -20.85
CA PHE A 150 -12.89 -5.99 -20.39
C PHE A 150 -12.80 -4.94 -21.51
N ARG A 151 -13.47 -5.14 -22.65
CA ARG A 151 -13.47 -4.19 -23.78
C ARG A 151 -14.84 -4.12 -24.47
N GLY A 152 -15.08 -3.02 -25.17
CA GLY A 152 -16.27 -2.86 -26.02
C GLY A 152 -17.58 -3.00 -25.24
N LYS A 153 -18.61 -3.55 -25.90
CA LYS A 153 -19.97 -3.65 -25.37
C LYS A 153 -20.12 -4.57 -24.13
N GLN A 154 -19.18 -5.50 -23.91
CA GLN A 154 -19.24 -6.44 -22.78
C GLN A 154 -18.66 -5.86 -21.48
N LEU A 155 -17.97 -4.71 -21.54
CA LEU A 155 -17.24 -4.16 -20.41
C LEU A 155 -18.15 -3.90 -19.21
N ASP A 156 -19.22 -3.15 -19.39
CA ASP A 156 -20.07 -2.70 -18.29
C ASP A 156 -20.80 -3.88 -17.63
N GLU A 157 -21.33 -4.81 -18.43
CA GLU A 157 -21.98 -6.02 -17.92
C GLU A 157 -21.00 -6.92 -17.15
N SER A 158 -19.79 -7.09 -17.67
CA SER A 158 -18.76 -7.91 -17.02
C SER A 158 -18.31 -7.30 -15.70
N LEU A 159 -18.07 -5.98 -15.66
CA LEU A 159 -17.72 -5.26 -14.45
C LEU A 159 -18.87 -5.30 -13.43
N LYS A 160 -20.12 -5.20 -13.87
CA LYS A 160 -21.28 -5.32 -12.97
C LYS A 160 -21.36 -6.70 -12.31
N LYS A 161 -21.22 -7.78 -13.08
CA LYS A 161 -21.20 -9.16 -12.54
C LYS A 161 -20.06 -9.38 -11.54
N ILE A 162 -18.86 -8.90 -11.88
CA ILE A 162 -17.70 -8.98 -10.96
C ILE A 162 -17.97 -8.14 -9.69
N ALA A 163 -18.57 -6.95 -9.81
CA ALA A 163 -18.90 -6.13 -8.66
C ALA A 163 -19.92 -6.80 -7.74
N GLU A 164 -20.95 -7.44 -8.28
CA GLU A 164 -21.95 -8.21 -7.52
C GLU A 164 -21.29 -9.35 -6.74
N GLU A 165 -20.36 -10.08 -7.36
CA GLU A 165 -19.61 -11.15 -6.69
C GLU A 165 -18.70 -10.62 -5.57
N ILE A 166 -18.05 -9.47 -5.77
CA ILE A 166 -17.24 -8.86 -4.69
C ILE A 166 -18.14 -8.39 -3.55
N ASN A 167 -19.30 -7.81 -3.88
CA ASN A 167 -20.22 -7.23 -2.91
C ASN A 167 -21.05 -8.27 -2.13
N SER A 168 -21.08 -9.53 -2.56
CA SER A 168 -21.75 -10.63 -1.84
C SER A 168 -20.91 -11.16 -0.67
N GLN A 169 -19.64 -10.76 -0.57
CA GLN A 169 -18.74 -11.13 0.52
C GLN A 169 -19.10 -10.36 1.81
N CYS A 170 -18.87 -10.97 2.97
CA CYS A 170 -19.15 -10.34 4.27
C CYS A 170 -18.06 -9.35 4.71
N ASP A 171 -16.79 -9.62 4.39
CA ASP A 171 -15.67 -8.85 4.94
C ASP A 171 -15.40 -7.52 4.20
N ILE A 172 -15.80 -7.43 2.94
CA ILE A 172 -15.50 -6.30 2.05
C ILE A 172 -16.68 -5.97 1.15
N ARG A 173 -16.70 -4.74 0.65
CA ARG A 173 -17.62 -4.31 -0.41
C ARG A 173 -16.95 -3.23 -1.26
N LEU A 174 -17.37 -3.06 -2.49
CA LEU A 174 -16.97 -1.92 -3.31
C LEU A 174 -17.71 -0.66 -2.85
N GLY A 175 -16.96 0.39 -2.56
CA GLY A 175 -17.48 1.72 -2.20
C GLY A 175 -17.77 2.61 -3.41
N ALA A 176 -17.39 2.17 -4.62
CA ALA A 176 -17.71 2.82 -5.89
C ALA A 176 -17.84 1.77 -7.00
N PRO A 177 -18.50 2.07 -8.14
CA PRO A 177 -18.52 1.17 -9.29
C PRO A 177 -17.11 0.81 -9.78
N LEU A 178 -16.94 -0.41 -10.29
CA LEU A 178 -15.71 -0.81 -10.99
C LEU A 178 -15.61 -0.05 -12.31
N ARG A 179 -14.40 0.41 -12.64
CA ARG A 179 -14.13 1.08 -13.90
C ARG A 179 -12.80 0.63 -14.49
N ARG A 180 -12.76 0.44 -15.80
CA ARG A 180 -11.49 0.32 -16.52
C ARG A 180 -10.82 1.68 -16.67
N ILE A 181 -9.53 1.75 -16.35
CA ILE A 181 -8.70 2.95 -16.46
C ILE A 181 -7.43 2.66 -17.27
N SER A 182 -6.73 3.72 -17.66
CA SER A 182 -5.41 3.69 -18.27
C SER A 182 -4.30 3.60 -17.21
N MET A 183 -3.09 3.25 -17.65
CA MET A 183 -1.91 3.29 -16.79
C MET A 183 -1.63 4.71 -16.26
N LYS A 184 -1.80 5.75 -17.09
CA LYS A 184 -1.60 7.15 -16.71
C LYS A 184 -2.55 7.56 -15.57
N GLU A 185 -3.83 7.16 -15.66
CA GLU A 185 -4.79 7.39 -14.58
C GLU A 185 -4.33 6.76 -13.25
N THR A 186 -3.68 5.58 -13.25
CA THR A 186 -3.20 4.95 -12.00
C THR A 186 -2.15 5.77 -11.25
N GLU A 187 -1.48 6.71 -11.90
CA GLU A 187 -0.44 7.53 -11.26
C GLU A 187 -1.04 8.49 -10.23
N SER A 188 -2.27 8.97 -10.45
CA SER A 188 -2.91 9.91 -9.51
C SER A 188 -3.29 9.28 -8.17
N LEU A 189 -3.32 7.94 -8.08
CA LEU A 189 -3.43 7.23 -6.79
C LEU A 189 -2.22 7.50 -5.89
N LYS A 190 -1.03 7.62 -6.49
CA LYS A 190 0.23 7.88 -5.77
C LYS A 190 0.42 9.37 -5.51
N VAL A 191 0.01 10.20 -6.45
CA VAL A 191 0.10 11.65 -6.34
C VAL A 191 -0.71 12.13 -5.14
N LYS A 192 -0.09 12.99 -4.32
CA LYS A 192 -0.70 13.63 -3.15
C LYS A 192 -1.21 12.68 -2.07
N GLN A 193 -0.75 11.41 -2.03
CA GLN A 193 -1.15 10.49 -0.95
C GLN A 193 -0.87 11.09 0.44
N ASP A 194 0.21 11.86 0.56
CA ASP A 194 0.67 12.50 1.79
C ASP A 194 0.03 13.89 2.06
N GLU A 195 -0.79 14.40 1.15
CA GLU A 195 -1.53 15.66 1.32
C GLU A 195 -3.01 15.43 1.67
N LYS A 196 -3.53 14.22 1.43
CA LYS A 196 -4.95 13.87 1.59
C LYS A 196 -5.34 13.82 3.05
N ARG A 197 -6.45 14.48 3.38
CA ARG A 197 -7.06 14.39 4.71
C ARG A 197 -7.75 13.04 4.89
N LYS A 198 -7.79 12.58 6.13
CA LYS A 198 -8.45 11.32 6.49
C LYS A 198 -9.27 11.53 7.73
N SER A 199 -10.48 10.99 7.71
CA SER A 199 -11.40 11.04 8.83
C SER A 199 -11.48 9.67 9.48
N TYR A 200 -11.53 9.65 10.79
CA TYR A 200 -11.57 8.43 11.59
C TYR A 200 -12.59 8.57 12.72
N THR A 201 -13.11 7.42 13.14
CA THR A 201 -13.84 7.25 14.39
C THR A 201 -13.08 6.22 15.23
N ALA A 202 -12.76 6.57 16.47
CA ALA A 202 -12.10 5.73 17.43
C ALA A 202 -12.99 5.50 18.64
N TYR A 203 -13.05 4.27 19.12
CA TYR A 203 -13.62 3.94 20.42
C TYR A 203 -12.49 3.90 21.44
N CYS A 204 -12.56 4.80 22.41
CA CYS A 204 -11.49 5.04 23.36
C CYS A 204 -11.96 4.74 24.78
N TYR A 205 -10.98 4.44 25.62
CA TYR A 205 -11.15 4.22 27.05
C TYR A 205 -10.17 5.11 27.82
N SER A 206 -10.57 5.56 29.00
CA SER A 206 -9.75 6.28 29.97
C SER A 206 -9.78 5.55 31.31
N THR A 207 -8.64 5.42 31.98
CA THR A 207 -8.57 4.83 33.33
C THR A 207 -9.19 5.73 34.41
N GLN A 208 -9.44 7.00 34.08
CA GLN A 208 -10.10 7.96 34.95
C GLN A 208 -11.43 8.41 34.33
N SER A 209 -12.38 8.74 35.21
CA SER A 209 -13.65 9.34 34.81
C SER A 209 -13.40 10.70 34.17
N LEU A 210 -13.92 10.91 32.96
CA LEU A 210 -13.73 12.15 32.22
C LEU A 210 -14.97 13.05 32.35
N ASP A 211 -14.77 14.33 32.65
CA ASP A 211 -15.85 15.31 32.58
C ASP A 211 -16.29 15.48 31.11
N GLU A 212 -17.60 15.47 30.87
CA GLU A 212 -18.19 15.67 29.54
C GLU A 212 -17.80 17.04 28.97
N LYS A 213 -17.67 18.07 29.83
CA LYS A 213 -17.21 19.40 29.41
C LYS A 213 -15.82 19.38 28.78
N LEU A 214 -14.91 18.56 29.31
CA LEU A 214 -13.55 18.46 28.80
C LEU A 214 -13.52 17.80 27.42
N LEU A 215 -14.40 16.81 27.19
CA LEU A 215 -14.60 16.18 25.89
C LEU A 215 -15.18 17.17 24.86
N ASP A 216 -16.15 17.98 25.26
CA ASP A 216 -16.76 19.01 24.40
C ASP A 216 -15.76 20.10 23.98
N GLU A 217 -14.84 20.45 24.87
CA GLU A 217 -13.80 21.46 24.64
C GLU A 217 -12.73 21.02 23.63
N LEU A 218 -12.56 19.71 23.36
CA LEU A 218 -11.58 19.21 22.38
C LEU A 218 -11.74 19.85 21.01
N SER A 219 -12.99 20.13 20.60
CA SER A 219 -13.30 20.78 19.32
C SER A 219 -12.65 22.16 19.20
N ARG A 220 -12.57 22.91 20.30
CA ARG A 220 -11.99 24.26 20.36
C ARG A 220 -10.46 24.23 20.38
N LYS A 221 -9.85 23.09 20.70
CA LYS A 221 -8.39 22.88 20.68
C LYS A 221 -7.85 22.60 19.27
N THR A 222 -8.72 22.49 18.25
CA THR A 222 -8.33 22.22 16.85
C THR A 222 -8.45 23.45 15.94
N PRO A 223 -7.58 23.59 14.90
CA PRO A 223 -6.53 22.65 14.48
C PRO A 223 -5.31 22.65 15.42
N ILE A 224 -4.69 21.48 15.59
CA ILE A 224 -3.51 21.31 16.45
C ILE A 224 -2.37 20.60 15.73
N GLU A 225 -1.15 21.10 15.93
CA GLU A 225 0.07 20.43 15.48
C GLU A 225 0.60 19.49 16.58
N ILE A 226 0.87 18.25 16.19
CA ILE A 226 1.47 17.22 17.02
C ILE A 226 2.82 16.81 16.46
N SER A 227 3.75 16.44 17.33
CA SER A 227 5.03 15.83 16.98
C SER A 227 4.97 14.34 17.26
N GLN A 228 5.07 13.52 16.20
CA GLN A 228 5.09 12.06 16.29
C GLN A 228 6.46 11.52 15.91
N LYS A 229 7.12 10.83 16.84
CA LYS A 229 8.22 9.94 16.48
C LYS A 229 7.67 8.72 15.76
N THR A 230 8.48 8.07 14.92
CA THR A 230 8.12 6.78 14.32
C THR A 230 7.64 5.81 15.43
N PRO A 231 6.41 5.29 15.38
CA PRO A 231 5.85 4.46 16.44
C PRO A 231 6.68 3.22 16.77
N VAL A 232 6.72 2.83 18.04
CA VAL A 232 7.51 1.67 18.50
C VAL A 232 7.21 0.42 17.69
N ARG A 233 5.92 0.11 17.49
CA ARG A 233 5.46 -1.11 16.77
C ARG A 233 5.91 -1.19 15.31
N VAL A 234 6.29 -0.06 14.69
CA VAL A 234 6.76 -0.03 13.29
C VAL A 234 8.27 0.21 13.14
N LEU A 235 9.01 0.40 14.24
CA LEU A 235 10.46 0.67 14.20
C LEU A 235 11.27 -0.43 13.51
N LYS A 236 10.83 -1.70 13.60
CA LYS A 236 11.47 -2.81 12.88
C LYS A 236 11.45 -2.64 11.35
N ARG A 237 10.55 -1.80 10.83
CA ARG A 237 10.30 -1.62 9.38
C ARG A 237 10.55 -0.20 8.89
N ARG A 238 10.65 0.78 9.78
CA ARG A 238 10.73 2.21 9.44
C ARG A 238 11.86 2.89 10.22
N PRO A 239 12.60 3.82 9.60
CA PRO A 239 13.62 4.58 10.31
C PRO A 239 12.98 5.44 11.41
N LEU A 240 13.71 5.63 12.51
CA LEU A 240 13.35 6.57 13.56
C LEU A 240 13.41 8.00 13.02
N LEU A 241 12.26 8.66 12.96
CA LEU A 241 12.13 10.03 12.48
C LEU A 241 11.00 10.71 13.24
N ASP A 242 11.19 11.98 13.54
CA ASP A 242 10.21 12.84 14.18
C ASP A 242 9.46 13.62 13.09
N ARG A 243 8.14 13.62 13.15
CA ARG A 243 7.28 14.20 12.13
C ARG A 243 6.20 15.06 12.77
N LYS A 244 6.15 16.32 12.37
CA LYS A 244 5.02 17.19 12.66
C LYS A 244 3.80 16.76 11.84
N ARG A 245 2.64 16.70 12.48
CA ARG A 245 1.37 16.32 11.87
C ARG A 245 0.28 17.23 12.39
N THR A 246 -0.72 17.51 11.57
CA THR A 246 -1.88 18.30 11.98
C THR A 246 -3.09 17.41 12.22
N ILE A 247 -3.76 17.61 13.35
CA ILE A 247 -5.15 17.19 13.57
C ILE A 247 -6.01 18.41 13.24
N PHE A 248 -6.80 18.32 12.18
CA PHE A 248 -7.59 19.44 11.66
C PHE A 248 -8.88 19.65 12.44
N ALA A 249 -9.52 18.57 12.85
CA ALA A 249 -10.74 18.57 13.64
C ALA A 249 -10.71 17.40 14.62
N LEU A 250 -11.26 17.60 15.81
CA LEU A 250 -11.36 16.60 16.87
C LEU A 250 -12.65 16.83 17.63
N GLN A 251 -13.44 15.78 17.82
CA GLN A 251 -14.67 15.80 18.60
C GLN A 251 -14.75 14.51 19.40
N ALA A 252 -15.36 14.56 20.57
CA ALA A 252 -15.63 13.37 21.36
C ALA A 252 -17.08 13.34 21.82
N LEU A 253 -17.59 12.13 22.01
CA LEU A 253 -18.92 11.85 22.55
C LEU A 253 -18.75 10.86 23.69
N LYS A 254 -19.09 11.29 24.90
CA LYS A 254 -19.10 10.42 26.09
C LYS A 254 -20.13 9.31 25.90
N LEU A 255 -19.75 8.07 26.21
CA LEU A 255 -20.66 6.92 26.18
C LEU A 255 -21.02 6.46 27.58
N ASP A 256 -20.02 6.39 28.46
CA ASP A 256 -20.17 6.10 29.87
C ASP A 256 -19.08 6.80 30.68
N GLU A 257 -18.85 6.37 31.92
CA GLU A 257 -17.86 6.96 32.82
C GLU A 257 -16.43 6.90 32.27
N PHE A 258 -16.06 5.82 31.59
CA PHE A 258 -14.69 5.52 31.16
C PHE A 258 -14.52 5.42 29.65
N HIS A 259 -15.62 5.36 28.89
CA HIS A 259 -15.58 5.19 27.45
C HIS A 259 -16.18 6.36 26.69
N PHE A 260 -15.62 6.63 25.52
CA PHE A 260 -16.07 7.67 24.62
C PHE A 260 -15.74 7.33 23.17
N LEU A 261 -16.51 7.90 22.24
CA LEU A 261 -16.17 7.89 20.82
C LEU A 261 -15.43 9.17 20.48
N MET A 262 -14.34 9.06 19.74
CA MET A 262 -13.58 10.20 19.22
C MET A 262 -13.68 10.20 17.70
N ARG A 263 -14.10 11.34 17.14
CA ARG A 263 -14.02 11.62 15.70
C ARG A 263 -12.92 12.61 15.43
N LEU A 264 -12.10 12.32 14.42
CA LEU A 264 -10.98 13.18 14.07
C LEU A 264 -10.71 13.21 12.57
N GLU A 265 -10.23 14.35 12.11
CA GLU A 265 -9.73 14.56 10.76
C GLU A 265 -8.24 14.90 10.85
N THR A 266 -7.39 14.14 10.15
CA THR A 266 -5.94 14.28 10.27
C THR A 266 -5.27 14.51 8.92
N GLN A 267 -4.08 15.10 8.98
CA GLN A 267 -3.12 15.03 7.89
C GLN A 267 -2.79 13.58 7.53
N ALA A 268 -2.40 13.35 6.27
CA ALA A 268 -1.95 12.03 5.87
C ALA A 268 -0.71 11.58 6.66
N GLY A 269 -0.67 10.28 6.97
CA GLY A 269 0.46 9.66 7.66
C GLY A 269 0.52 9.97 9.15
N THR A 270 -0.51 10.57 9.72
CA THR A 270 -0.73 10.62 11.17
C THR A 270 -1.03 9.22 11.70
N TYR A 271 -0.35 8.84 12.77
CA TYR A 271 -0.57 7.58 13.47
C TYR A 271 -1.61 7.80 14.57
N VAL A 272 -2.87 7.49 14.27
CA VAL A 272 -4.02 7.81 15.15
C VAL A 272 -3.94 7.09 16.50
N LYS A 273 -3.58 5.79 16.52
CA LYS A 273 -3.47 5.04 17.78
C LYS A 273 -2.46 5.71 18.72
N GLU A 274 -1.30 6.04 18.18
CA GLU A 274 -0.24 6.71 18.94
C GLU A 274 -0.55 8.16 19.30
N PHE A 275 -1.44 8.84 18.58
CA PHE A 275 -1.99 10.12 19.05
C PHE A 275 -2.88 9.93 20.27
N VAL A 276 -3.68 8.86 20.32
CA VAL A 276 -4.53 8.55 21.48
C VAL A 276 -3.70 8.20 22.71
N HIS A 277 -2.91 7.12 22.64
CA HIS A 277 -2.18 6.58 23.81
C HIS A 277 -0.81 7.21 24.07
N GLY A 278 -0.35 8.10 23.18
CA GLY A 278 0.88 8.87 23.35
C GLY A 278 2.19 8.10 23.10
N ASP A 279 2.14 6.79 22.86
CA ASP A 279 3.29 5.90 22.57
C ASP A 279 4.44 6.11 23.57
N PHE A 280 4.14 6.07 24.88
CA PHE A 280 5.11 6.29 25.97
C PHE A 280 5.86 7.63 25.86
N GLY A 281 5.17 8.71 25.48
CA GLY A 281 5.81 10.03 25.36
C GLY A 281 6.35 10.36 23.98
N ARG A 282 6.19 9.47 23.01
CA ARG A 282 6.72 9.63 21.65
C ARG A 282 5.79 10.40 20.71
N THR A 283 4.53 10.62 21.13
CA THR A 283 3.62 11.57 20.48
C THR A 283 3.23 12.67 21.45
N ARG A 284 3.47 13.93 21.06
CA ARG A 284 3.16 15.11 21.89
C ARG A 284 2.65 16.30 21.06
N PRO A 285 1.56 16.97 21.47
CA PRO A 285 0.60 16.49 22.46
C PRO A 285 -0.12 15.22 21.96
N SER A 286 -0.50 14.37 22.90
CA SER A 286 -1.36 13.20 22.77
C SER A 286 -2.77 13.50 23.29
N LEU A 287 -3.73 12.62 23.07
CA LEU A 287 -5.10 12.81 23.56
C LEU A 287 -5.16 12.92 25.08
N ALA A 288 -4.36 12.12 25.80
CA ALA A 288 -4.23 12.24 27.25
C ALA A 288 -3.73 13.62 27.70
N ASP A 289 -2.76 14.20 26.98
CA ASP A 289 -2.28 15.57 27.26
C ASP A 289 -3.38 16.60 27.02
N LEU A 290 -4.23 16.40 25.99
CA LEU A 290 -5.35 17.31 25.68
C LEU A 290 -6.52 17.18 26.65
N LEU A 291 -6.67 16.03 27.28
CA LEU A 291 -7.68 15.75 28.30
C LEU A 291 -7.13 15.91 29.72
N GLU A 292 -5.93 16.48 29.88
CA GLU A 292 -5.34 16.79 31.20
C GLU A 292 -5.31 15.57 32.14
N VAL A 293 -5.17 14.37 31.57
CA VAL A 293 -5.09 13.11 32.32
C VAL A 293 -3.66 12.92 32.80
N GLU A 294 -3.32 13.48 33.96
CA GLU A 294 -1.95 13.42 34.51
C GLU A 294 -1.60 12.07 35.15
N HIS A 295 -2.59 11.42 35.79
CA HIS A 295 -2.42 10.20 36.58
C HIS A 295 -3.28 9.05 36.05
N GLY A 296 -3.11 8.69 34.78
CA GLY A 296 -3.86 7.63 34.14
C GLY A 296 -3.47 7.41 32.69
N GLU A 297 -4.24 6.58 32.00
CA GLU A 297 -4.03 6.25 30.60
C GLU A 297 -5.30 6.50 29.80
N VAL A 298 -5.13 6.98 28.57
CA VAL A 298 -6.18 7.01 27.55
C VAL A 298 -5.72 6.10 26.43
N ASP A 299 -6.51 5.09 26.08
CA ASP A 299 -6.16 4.14 25.03
C ASP A 299 -7.31 3.97 24.03
N ILE A 300 -6.99 3.34 22.91
CA ILE A 300 -7.87 3.07 21.79
C ILE A 300 -8.19 1.58 21.72
N LEU A 301 -9.46 1.25 21.83
CA LEU A 301 -9.95 -0.12 21.73
C LEU A 301 -10.21 -0.50 20.28
N ASP A 302 -10.82 0.42 19.52
CA ASP A 302 -11.27 0.18 18.17
C ASP A 302 -11.06 1.43 17.29
N LEU A 303 -10.72 1.23 16.02
CA LEU A 303 -10.49 2.32 15.07
C LEU A 303 -11.12 2.01 13.72
N ASP A 304 -11.77 3.01 13.16
CA ASP A 304 -12.35 2.98 11.82
C ASP A 304 -11.82 4.17 11.01
N VAL A 305 -11.56 3.91 9.74
CA VAL A 305 -11.38 4.97 8.75
C VAL A 305 -12.75 5.27 8.16
N ASP A 306 -13.25 6.48 8.35
CA ASP A 306 -14.56 6.90 7.83
C ASP A 306 -14.45 7.40 6.40
N ASN A 307 -13.40 8.17 6.11
CA ASN A 307 -13.20 8.77 4.80
C ASN A 307 -11.72 8.93 4.44
N VAL A 308 -11.44 8.78 3.15
CA VAL A 308 -10.17 9.16 2.53
C VAL A 308 -10.51 10.23 1.51
N ASP A 309 -10.11 11.47 1.79
CA ASP A 309 -10.44 12.64 0.98
C ASP A 309 -9.68 12.60 -0.35
N MET A 310 -10.34 11.99 -1.34
CA MET A 310 -9.82 11.80 -2.69
C MET A 310 -10.99 11.48 -3.60
N GLU A 311 -11.17 12.31 -4.63
CA GLU A 311 -12.03 11.98 -5.75
C GLU A 311 -11.36 10.86 -6.58
N TRP A 312 -11.90 9.65 -6.48
CA TRP A 312 -11.39 8.45 -7.17
C TRP A 312 -12.46 7.34 -7.20
N PRO A 313 -12.61 6.56 -8.30
CA PRO A 313 -11.89 6.65 -9.58
C PRO A 313 -12.14 8.00 -10.29
N PRO A 314 -11.21 8.44 -11.17
CA PRO A 314 -11.32 9.75 -11.81
C PRO A 314 -12.57 9.74 -12.72
N PRO A 315 -13.29 10.85 -12.95
CA PRO A 315 -14.47 10.87 -13.81
C PRO A 315 -14.13 10.53 -15.27
N ALA A 316 -15.12 10.10 -16.06
CA ALA A 316 -14.87 9.64 -17.44
C ALA A 316 -14.38 10.82 -18.29
N GLY A 317 -13.25 10.67 -18.99
CA GLY A 317 -12.70 11.73 -19.85
C GLY A 317 -11.86 12.81 -19.15
N SER A 318 -11.52 12.65 -17.87
CA SER A 318 -10.79 13.68 -17.08
C SER A 318 -9.29 13.79 -17.38
N LEU A 319 -8.72 12.88 -18.17
CA LEU A 319 -7.31 12.90 -18.60
C LEU A 319 -7.23 12.62 -20.11
N GLY A 320 -7.91 13.46 -20.89
CA GLY A 320 -7.65 13.64 -22.32
C GLY A 320 -6.42 14.52 -22.53
#